data_AF-A0A1Y1KDQ1-F1
#
_entry.id   AF-A0A1Y1KDQ1-F1
#
_cell.length_a   1.000
_cell.length_b   1.000
_cell.length_c   1.000
_cell.angle_alpha   90.00
_cell.angle_beta   90.00
_cell.angle_gamma   90.00
#
_symmetry.space_group_name_H-M   'P 1'
#
loop_
_entity.id
_entity.type
_entity.pdbx_description
1 polymer ?
#
loop_
_entity_poly.entity_id
_entity_poly.type
_entity_poly.pdbx_seq_one_letter_code
_entity_poly.pdbx_strand_id
1 'polypeptide(L)'
;MQEWENERLKMLESINRRVSDEFEKELKGAEAGCKVNYTKLSEVKSNEVLCQIACNDPEILKESLSSSQLEGVLQFQQEISNQRRQEISTRVSNAVNKLTLSKRQVSSVLKTQVVDRIKETARTFTLNIWNPTEEHLQLLKEGSGFFVYNVILKSNGDFGSTSKTYFTQDNSTFPKIKLYQRCFRSISSLHQSSSRPLINEYDTVGTIVQINKLPTNQEMWLTDGNANLLYMKIYHGADTCCLLDNVSRGRSVALLNLLYCERRLTVMHAIANQCSVVTSFPQQKFLQAQLDQHVEQLPKDLSQLLESCDKKIQNAGITLEKGMQSSISISQLSSLVETTGSYSEIDDSMEDNTLIPSRLTSTDVAMSLIDTDQYFESV
;
A
#
# COMPACT_ATOMS: atom_id res chain seq x y z
N MET A 1 -0.92 -1.95 3.41
CA MET A 1 -0.06 -1.17 4.37
C MET A 1 -0.14 -1.79 5.75
N GLN A 2 -1.34 -1.98 6.28
CA GLN A 2 -1.58 -2.61 7.58
C GLN A 2 -1.14 -4.08 7.64
N GLU A 3 -1.32 -4.84 6.56
CA GLU A 3 -0.93 -6.27 6.54
C GLU A 3 0.58 -6.49 6.72
N TRP A 4 1.41 -5.75 5.97
CA TRP A 4 2.87 -5.83 6.09
C TRP A 4 3.35 -5.43 7.49
N GLU A 5 2.79 -4.36 8.07
CA GLU A 5 3.11 -3.97 9.46
C GLU A 5 2.67 -5.05 10.45
N ASN A 6 1.48 -5.64 10.27
CA ASN A 6 1.00 -6.72 11.13
C ASN A 6 1.89 -7.97 11.04
N GLU A 7 2.34 -8.35 9.85
CA GLU A 7 3.29 -9.46 9.67
C GLU A 7 4.64 -9.17 10.32
N ARG A 8 5.15 -7.94 10.14
CA ARG A 8 6.38 -7.49 10.79
C ARG A 8 6.27 -7.52 12.31
N LEU A 9 5.15 -7.08 12.88
CA LEU A 9 4.87 -7.11 14.31
C LEU A 9 4.80 -8.55 14.83
N LYS A 10 4.08 -9.44 14.15
CA LYS A 10 4.05 -10.87 14.50
C LYS A 10 5.44 -11.51 14.50
N MET A 11 6.28 -11.15 13.52
CA MET A 11 7.66 -11.64 13.47
C MET A 11 8.48 -11.12 14.65
N LEU A 12 8.35 -9.84 15.00
CA LEU A 12 8.99 -9.25 16.18
C LEU A 12 8.55 -9.92 17.49
N GLU A 13 7.25 -10.16 17.66
CA GLU A 13 6.72 -10.89 18.82
C GLU A 13 7.28 -12.30 18.91
N SER A 14 7.36 -13.02 17.78
CA SER A 14 7.95 -14.36 17.74
C SER A 14 9.43 -14.35 18.13
N ILE A 15 10.20 -13.34 17.71
CA ILE A 15 11.62 -13.19 18.10
C ILE A 15 11.71 -12.92 19.60
N ASN A 16 10.90 -12.00 20.12
CA ASN A 16 10.90 -11.65 21.54
C ASN A 16 10.56 -12.85 22.42
N ARG A 17 9.52 -13.62 22.04
CA ARG A 17 9.15 -14.85 22.74
C ARG A 17 10.29 -15.87 22.75
N ARG A 18 10.90 -16.13 21.59
CA ARG A 18 12.02 -17.07 21.48
C ARG A 18 13.21 -16.66 22.35
N VAL A 19 13.62 -15.39 22.33
CA VAL A 19 14.74 -14.90 23.13
C VAL A 19 14.44 -15.00 24.62
N SER A 20 13.21 -14.68 25.03
CA SER A 20 12.76 -14.79 26.42
C SER A 20 12.77 -16.26 26.89
N ASP A 21 12.24 -17.18 26.07
CA ASP A 21 12.22 -18.61 26.36
C ASP A 21 13.63 -19.21 26.45
N GLU A 22 14.56 -18.79 25.59
CA GLU A 22 15.97 -19.19 25.64
C GLU A 22 16.64 -18.70 26.93
N PHE A 23 16.41 -17.44 27.29
CA PHE A 23 16.97 -16.84 28.50
C PHE A 23 16.43 -17.50 29.79
N GLU A 24 15.13 -17.80 29.85
CA GLU A 24 14.54 -18.54 30.99
C GLU A 24 15.12 -19.95 31.12
N LYS A 25 15.38 -20.64 30.00
CA LYS A 25 16.00 -21.97 30.02
C LYS A 25 17.44 -21.91 30.52
N GLU A 26 18.20 -20.90 30.14
CA GLU A 26 19.56 -20.66 30.65
C GLU A 26 19.54 -20.42 32.18
N LEU A 27 18.60 -19.60 32.67
CA LEU A 27 18.45 -19.32 34.10
C LEU A 27 18.09 -20.58 34.90
N LYS A 28 17.09 -21.35 34.45
CA LYS A 28 16.70 -22.62 35.11
C LYS A 28 17.84 -23.65 35.12
N GLY A 29 18.71 -23.63 34.09
CA GLY A 29 19.92 -24.45 34.04
C GLY A 29 21.00 -24.01 35.04
N ALA A 30 21.13 -22.70 35.30
CA ALA A 30 22.08 -22.14 36.25
C ALA A 30 21.64 -22.30 37.71
N GLU A 31 20.34 -22.20 38.00
CA GLU A 31 19.77 -22.28 39.36
C GLU A 31 19.78 -23.71 39.94
N ALA A 32 19.83 -24.76 39.10
CA ALA A 32 19.83 -26.17 39.53
C ALA A 32 21.07 -26.63 40.32
N GLY A 33 22.10 -25.78 40.47
CA GLY A 33 23.37 -26.11 41.13
C GLY A 33 23.54 -25.62 42.57
N CYS A 34 22.63 -24.81 43.13
CA CYS A 34 22.84 -24.16 44.42
C CYS A 34 22.25 -24.94 45.61
N LYS A 35 23.12 -25.57 46.41
CA LYS A 35 22.75 -26.11 47.74
C LYS A 35 23.02 -25.06 48.81
N VAL A 36 21.96 -24.51 49.41
CA VAL A 36 22.07 -23.52 50.49
C VAL A 36 22.13 -24.23 51.84
N ASN A 37 23.07 -23.83 52.70
CA ASN A 37 23.23 -24.37 54.04
C ASN A 37 22.64 -23.38 55.06
N TYR A 38 21.74 -23.86 55.91
CA TYR A 38 20.96 -23.03 56.83
C TYR A 38 21.77 -22.73 58.11
N THR A 39 22.53 -21.63 58.13
CA THR A 39 23.00 -21.03 59.39
C THR A 39 22.21 -19.76 59.70
N LYS A 40 22.13 -19.39 60.99
CA LYS A 40 21.27 -18.34 61.55
C LYS A 40 21.08 -17.12 60.62
N LEU A 41 19.87 -16.97 60.08
CA LEU A 41 19.44 -15.92 59.14
C LEU A 41 19.75 -14.49 59.61
N SER A 42 19.74 -14.26 60.92
CA SER A 42 20.03 -12.96 61.55
C SER A 42 21.46 -12.47 61.36
N GLU A 43 22.41 -13.35 61.01
CA GLU A 43 23.84 -13.01 60.86
C GLU A 43 24.25 -12.82 59.38
N VAL A 44 23.35 -13.12 58.44
CA VAL A 44 23.61 -13.01 57.00
C VAL A 44 23.46 -11.55 56.55
N LYS A 45 24.55 -10.96 56.06
CA LYS A 45 24.61 -9.58 55.55
C LYS A 45 24.59 -9.47 54.02
N SER A 46 24.67 -10.60 53.30
CA SER A 46 24.67 -10.60 51.83
C SER A 46 23.24 -10.67 51.30
N ASN A 47 22.82 -9.64 50.55
CA ASN A 47 21.50 -9.58 49.92
C ASN A 47 21.31 -10.68 48.87
N GLU A 48 22.39 -11.16 48.24
CA GLU A 48 22.39 -12.26 47.28
C GLU A 48 22.02 -13.60 47.94
N VAL A 49 22.65 -13.91 49.07
CA VAL A 49 22.39 -15.13 49.85
C VAL A 49 20.97 -15.09 50.44
N LEU A 50 20.53 -13.92 50.91
CA LEU A 50 19.16 -13.71 51.41
C LEU A 50 18.11 -13.89 50.31
N CYS A 51 18.37 -13.41 49.08
CA CYS A 51 17.50 -13.64 47.93
C CYS A 51 17.42 -15.12 47.53
N GLN A 52 18.53 -15.86 47.56
CA GLN A 52 18.53 -17.29 47.26
C GLN A 52 17.75 -18.11 48.29
N ILE A 53 17.84 -17.73 49.58
CA ILE A 53 17.04 -18.37 50.64
C ILE A 53 15.55 -18.06 50.44
N ALA A 54 15.23 -16.80 50.14
CA ALA A 54 13.87 -16.34 49.85
C ALA A 54 13.22 -17.02 48.63
N CYS A 55 13.99 -17.36 47.59
CA CYS A 55 13.49 -18.10 46.43
C CYS A 55 13.13 -19.56 46.74
N ASN A 56 13.80 -20.19 47.72
CA ASN A 56 13.56 -21.58 48.11
C ASN A 56 12.45 -21.73 49.15
N ASP A 57 12.25 -20.72 50.01
CA ASP A 57 11.17 -20.68 50.99
C ASP A 57 10.66 -19.22 51.17
N PRO A 58 9.59 -18.83 50.45
CA PRO A 58 9.10 -17.46 50.44
C PRO A 58 8.40 -17.02 51.73
N GLU A 59 8.06 -17.95 52.64
CA GLU A 59 7.45 -17.60 53.93
C GLU A 59 8.50 -17.09 54.95
N ILE A 60 9.78 -17.48 54.78
CA ILE A 60 10.92 -17.00 55.60
C ILE A 60 11.10 -15.48 55.48
N LEU A 61 10.80 -14.90 54.30
CA LEU A 61 10.87 -13.45 54.04
C LEU A 61 10.02 -12.63 55.01
N LYS A 62 8.86 -13.15 55.42
CA LYS A 62 7.86 -12.41 56.19
C LYS A 62 8.04 -12.52 57.71
N GLU A 63 8.63 -13.62 58.19
CA GLU A 63 8.67 -13.91 59.64
C GLU A 63 10.05 -13.73 60.29
N SER A 64 11.15 -13.70 59.53
CA SER A 64 12.50 -13.85 60.12
C SER A 64 13.58 -12.87 59.64
N LEU A 65 13.27 -11.97 58.70
CA LEU A 65 14.19 -10.91 58.27
C LEU A 65 13.93 -9.59 58.99
N SER A 66 14.99 -8.85 59.31
CA SER A 66 14.86 -7.48 59.80
C SER A 66 14.41 -6.53 58.68
N SER A 67 13.78 -5.39 59.02
CA SER A 67 13.28 -4.41 58.04
C SER A 67 14.37 -3.93 57.05
N SER A 68 15.61 -3.78 57.52
CA SER A 68 16.76 -3.40 56.68
C SER A 68 17.22 -4.51 55.73
N GLN A 69 17.14 -5.77 56.15
CA GLN A 69 17.45 -6.92 55.29
C GLN A 69 16.36 -7.13 54.23
N LEU A 70 15.09 -6.91 54.59
CA LEU A 70 13.97 -6.99 53.67
C LEU A 70 14.09 -5.93 52.55
N GLU A 71 14.40 -4.69 52.92
CA GLU A 71 14.63 -3.60 51.95
C GLU A 71 15.81 -3.90 51.02
N GLY A 72 16.92 -4.43 51.57
CA GLY A 72 18.09 -4.85 50.77
C GLY A 72 17.79 -6.00 49.81
N VAL A 73 16.94 -6.94 50.20
CA VAL A 73 16.48 -8.04 49.33
C VAL A 73 15.57 -7.54 48.21
N LEU A 74 14.61 -6.66 48.51
CA LEU A 74 13.72 -6.08 47.51
C LEU A 74 14.49 -5.25 46.47
N GLN A 75 15.43 -4.42 46.92
CA GLN A 75 16.30 -3.66 46.02
C GLN A 75 17.14 -4.57 45.13
N PHE A 76 17.70 -5.65 45.69
CA PHE A 76 18.47 -6.62 44.91
C PHE A 76 17.60 -7.39 43.91
N GLN A 77 16.38 -7.81 44.28
CA GLN A 77 15.43 -8.45 43.36
C GLN A 77 15.04 -7.51 42.21
N GLN A 78 14.85 -6.22 42.51
CA GLN A 78 14.57 -5.20 41.50
C GLN A 78 15.77 -5.00 40.57
N GLU A 79 16.99 -4.99 41.10
CA GLU A 79 18.22 -4.86 40.33
C GLU A 79 18.45 -6.08 39.41
N ILE A 80 18.25 -7.30 39.92
CA ILE A 80 18.29 -8.53 39.12
C ILE A 80 17.20 -8.51 38.03
N SER A 81 15.98 -8.08 38.36
CA SER A 81 14.90 -7.94 37.38
C SER A 81 15.23 -6.93 36.28
N ASN A 82 15.85 -5.80 36.67
CA ASN A 82 16.33 -4.78 35.72
C ASN A 82 17.43 -5.32 34.81
N GLN A 83 18.42 -6.02 35.36
CA GLN A 83 19.50 -6.64 34.58
C GLN A 83 18.95 -7.69 33.61
N ARG A 84 18.02 -8.56 34.07
CA ARG A 84 17.33 -9.54 33.21
C ARG A 84 16.59 -8.85 32.06
N ARG A 85 15.80 -7.80 32.34
CA ARG A 85 15.10 -7.02 31.31
C ARG A 85 16.06 -6.38 30.31
N GLN A 86 17.15 -5.81 30.80
CA GLN A 86 18.15 -5.16 29.94
C GLN A 86 18.87 -6.17 29.04
N GLU A 87 19.17 -7.36 29.56
CA GLU A 87 19.85 -8.41 28.79
C GLU A 87 18.93 -9.02 27.73
N ILE A 88 17.67 -9.31 28.08
CA ILE A 88 16.66 -9.74 27.10
C ILE A 88 16.49 -8.66 26.01
N SER A 89 16.34 -7.39 26.40
CA SER A 89 16.22 -6.27 25.45
C SER A 89 17.42 -6.19 24.50
N THR A 90 18.64 -6.36 25.02
CA THR A 90 19.87 -6.37 24.22
C THR A 90 19.92 -7.55 23.25
N ARG A 91 19.56 -8.76 23.71
CA ARG A 91 19.51 -9.97 22.88
C ARG A 91 18.44 -9.87 21.79
N VAL A 92 17.27 -9.31 22.11
CA VAL A 92 16.20 -9.03 21.13
C VAL A 92 16.67 -8.03 20.09
N SER A 93 17.25 -6.89 20.50
CA SER A 93 17.80 -5.89 19.58
C SER A 93 18.84 -6.51 18.64
N ASN A 94 19.74 -7.35 19.17
CA ASN A 94 20.73 -8.06 18.37
C ASN A 94 20.10 -9.08 17.41
N ALA A 95 19.07 -9.82 17.84
CA ALA A 95 18.36 -10.76 16.98
C ALA A 95 17.60 -10.04 15.85
N VAL A 96 16.99 -8.90 16.16
CA VAL A 96 16.30 -8.02 15.22
C VAL A 96 17.27 -7.34 14.25
N ASN A 97 18.49 -7.00 14.67
CA ASN A 97 19.50 -6.44 13.77
C ASN A 97 20.11 -7.51 12.84
N LYS A 98 20.21 -8.76 13.31
CA LYS A 98 20.69 -9.90 12.52
C LYS A 98 19.69 -10.35 11.46
N LEU A 99 18.42 -10.41 11.84
CA LEU A 99 17.32 -10.57 10.90
C LEU A 99 17.12 -9.19 10.28
N THR A 100 17.77 -8.87 9.17
CA THR A 100 17.48 -7.65 8.41
C THR A 100 16.00 -7.62 8.05
N LEU A 101 15.16 -7.16 8.98
CA LEU A 101 13.75 -6.88 8.77
C LEU A 101 13.76 -5.72 7.79
N SER A 102 13.70 -6.09 6.51
CA SER A 102 13.88 -5.18 5.39
C SER A 102 12.89 -4.04 5.58
N LYS A 103 13.40 -2.84 5.88
CA LYS A 103 12.55 -1.66 5.93
C LYS A 103 11.99 -1.48 4.53
N ARG A 104 10.67 -1.49 4.41
CA ARG A 104 10.01 -1.26 3.13
C ARG A 104 10.33 0.16 2.67
N GLN A 105 11.14 0.27 1.62
CA GLN A 105 11.39 1.55 0.97
C GLN A 105 10.27 1.81 -0.03
N VAL A 106 9.44 2.82 0.26
CA VAL A 106 8.34 3.24 -0.60
C VAL A 106 8.47 4.72 -0.85
N SER A 107 8.50 5.10 -2.12
CA SER A 107 8.47 6.49 -2.56
C SER A 107 7.14 6.76 -3.27
N SER A 108 6.53 7.90 -3.01
CA SER A 108 5.30 8.31 -3.69
C SER A 108 5.64 8.89 -5.05
N VAL A 109 4.75 8.68 -6.02
CA VAL A 109 4.89 9.24 -7.37
C VAL A 109 3.57 9.83 -7.82
N LEU A 110 3.61 11.08 -8.28
CA LEU A 110 2.52 11.73 -8.97
C LEU A 110 2.75 11.60 -10.48
N LYS A 111 1.81 10.96 -11.17
CA LYS A 111 1.81 10.86 -12.64
C LYS A 111 0.78 11.83 -13.21
N THR A 112 1.21 12.72 -14.08
CA THR A 112 0.31 13.66 -14.77
C THR A 112 0.47 13.53 -16.28
N GLN A 113 -0.64 13.45 -17.01
CA GLN A 113 -0.59 13.61 -18.45
C GLN A 113 -0.43 15.09 -18.82
N VAL A 114 0.52 15.40 -19.70
CA VAL A 114 0.82 16.74 -20.18
C VAL A 114 0.81 16.78 -21.70
N VAL A 115 0.47 17.95 -22.25
CA VAL A 115 0.42 18.21 -23.69
C VAL A 115 1.27 19.43 -24.03
N ASP A 116 1.97 19.37 -25.15
CA ASP A 116 2.74 20.51 -25.65
C ASP A 116 1.80 21.57 -26.21
N ARG A 117 1.76 22.73 -25.54
CA ARG A 117 0.96 23.89 -25.95
C ARG A 117 1.53 24.64 -27.15
N ILE A 118 2.86 24.56 -27.37
CA ILE A 118 3.58 25.38 -28.37
C ILE A 118 3.53 24.72 -29.73
N LYS A 119 3.85 23.42 -29.81
CA LYS A 119 3.89 22.69 -31.08
C LYS A 119 2.54 22.10 -31.49
N GLU A 120 1.52 22.27 -30.64
CA GLU A 120 0.15 21.77 -30.83
C GLU A 120 0.10 20.31 -31.32
N THR A 121 1.06 19.50 -30.88
CA THR A 121 1.12 18.10 -31.29
C THR A 121 -0.02 17.34 -30.60
N ALA A 122 -0.72 16.46 -31.31
CA ALA A 122 -1.73 15.56 -30.74
C ALA A 122 -1.13 14.49 -29.80
N ARG A 123 0.15 14.61 -29.44
CA ARG A 123 0.87 13.68 -28.58
C ARG A 123 0.75 14.14 -27.12
N THR A 124 0.35 13.21 -26.27
CA THR A 124 0.43 13.34 -24.81
C THR A 124 1.75 12.76 -24.32
N PHE A 125 2.22 13.28 -23.18
CA PHE A 125 3.39 12.80 -22.47
C PHE A 125 3.03 12.58 -21.01
N THR A 126 3.72 11.65 -20.33
CA THR A 126 3.58 11.51 -18.88
C THR A 126 4.70 12.26 -18.18
N LEU A 127 4.37 13.14 -17.24
CA LEU A 127 5.31 13.71 -16.30
C LEU A 127 5.18 12.95 -14.97
N ASN A 128 6.30 12.35 -14.54
CA ASN A 128 6.39 11.64 -13.27
C ASN A 128 7.13 12.50 -12.25
N ILE A 129 6.48 12.80 -11.13
CA ILE A 129 7.05 13.60 -10.04
C ILE A 129 7.22 12.69 -8.82
N TRP A 130 8.47 12.46 -8.42
CA TRP A 130 8.78 11.67 -7.24
C TRP A 130 8.70 12.52 -5.97
N ASN A 131 8.15 11.92 -4.90
CA ASN A 131 7.92 12.57 -3.62
C ASN A 131 7.23 13.95 -3.77
N PRO A 132 6.04 14.00 -4.40
CA PRO A 132 5.33 15.25 -4.63
C PRO A 132 5.01 15.97 -3.30
N THR A 133 5.25 17.27 -3.26
CA THR A 133 4.91 18.15 -2.14
C THR A 133 3.46 18.64 -2.28
N GLU A 134 2.92 19.24 -1.22
CA GLU A 134 1.60 19.87 -1.26
C GLU A 134 1.54 21.00 -2.31
N GLU A 135 2.62 21.77 -2.45
CA GLU A 135 2.75 22.80 -3.49
C GLU A 135 2.56 22.22 -4.90
N HIS A 136 3.15 21.05 -5.19
CA HIS A 136 2.92 20.35 -6.45
C HIS A 136 1.45 20.02 -6.65
N LEU A 137 0.75 19.52 -5.61
CA LEU A 137 -0.67 19.15 -5.70
C LEU A 137 -1.59 20.37 -5.86
N GLN A 138 -1.22 21.51 -5.30
CA GLN A 138 -1.98 22.75 -5.44
C GLN A 138 -1.78 23.42 -6.80
N LEU A 139 -0.56 23.35 -7.34
CA LEU A 139 -0.18 23.94 -8.62
C LEU A 139 -0.67 23.09 -9.81
N LEU A 140 -0.46 21.78 -9.76
CA LEU A 140 -0.69 20.87 -10.88
C LEU A 140 -2.14 20.40 -10.91
N LYS A 141 -2.99 21.22 -11.52
CA LYS A 141 -4.42 20.91 -11.71
C LYS A 141 -4.72 20.60 -13.17
N GLU A 142 -5.67 19.69 -13.40
CA GLU A 142 -6.19 19.44 -14.75
C GLU A 142 -6.66 20.76 -15.39
N GLY A 143 -6.25 20.98 -16.64
CA GLY A 143 -6.59 22.21 -17.38
C GLY A 143 -5.74 23.44 -17.03
N SER A 144 -4.71 23.31 -16.19
CA SER A 144 -3.74 24.38 -15.93
C SER A 144 -2.56 24.34 -16.90
N GLY A 145 -1.98 25.51 -17.18
CA GLY A 145 -0.75 25.65 -17.96
C GLY A 145 0.44 25.94 -17.04
N PHE A 146 1.59 25.36 -17.37
CA PHE A 146 2.83 25.58 -16.63
C PHE A 146 4.04 25.37 -17.54
N PHE A 147 5.14 26.03 -17.19
CA PHE A 147 6.47 25.67 -17.69
C PHE A 147 7.15 24.78 -16.66
N VAL A 148 7.76 23.70 -17.14
CA VAL A 148 8.60 22.82 -16.31
C VAL A 148 10.04 22.94 -16.79
N TYR A 149 10.94 23.10 -15.84
CA TYR A 149 12.37 23.20 -16.09
C TYR A 149 13.11 22.04 -15.43
N ASN A 150 14.29 21.70 -15.96
CA ASN A 150 15.19 20.69 -15.40
C ASN A 150 14.51 19.32 -15.21
N VAL A 151 13.80 18.83 -16.23
CA VAL A 151 13.23 17.48 -16.27
C VAL A 151 14.16 16.52 -17.02
N ILE A 152 14.13 15.25 -16.62
CA ILE A 152 14.81 14.18 -17.34
C ILE A 152 13.85 13.59 -18.37
N LEU A 153 14.36 13.39 -19.60
CA LEU A 153 13.66 12.65 -20.63
C LEU A 153 13.96 11.15 -20.50
N LYS A 154 12.91 10.33 -20.39
CA LYS A 154 13.01 8.88 -20.37
C LYS A 154 13.04 8.32 -21.80
N SER A 155 13.53 7.08 -21.94
CA SER A 155 13.63 6.38 -23.23
C SER A 155 12.29 6.23 -23.97
N ASN A 156 11.18 6.13 -23.23
CA ASN A 156 9.82 6.06 -23.78
C ASN A 156 9.25 7.44 -24.20
N GLY A 157 10.00 8.52 -23.98
CA GLY A 157 9.60 9.89 -24.27
C GLY A 157 8.85 10.59 -23.13
N ASP A 158 8.66 9.93 -21.98
CA ASP A 158 8.07 10.55 -20.78
C ASP A 158 9.09 11.43 -20.05
N PHE A 159 8.58 12.28 -19.17
CA PHE A 159 9.37 13.16 -18.33
C PHE A 159 9.43 12.64 -16.88
N GLY A 160 10.57 12.87 -16.24
CA GLY A 160 10.80 12.62 -14.82
C GLY A 160 11.30 13.87 -14.10
N SER A 161 10.79 14.13 -12.90
CA SER A 161 11.32 15.19 -12.03
C SER A 161 12.66 14.79 -11.43
N THR A 162 13.43 15.81 -11.04
CA THR A 162 14.67 15.74 -10.27
C THR A 162 14.58 16.65 -9.06
N SER A 163 15.58 16.62 -8.19
CA SER A 163 15.71 17.59 -7.08
C SER A 163 15.83 19.05 -7.53
N LYS A 164 16.16 19.30 -8.81
CA LYS A 164 16.30 20.64 -9.40
C LYS A 164 15.12 21.03 -10.29
N THR A 165 14.10 20.18 -10.40
CA THR A 165 12.89 20.49 -11.17
C THR A 165 12.11 21.58 -10.47
N TYR A 166 11.70 22.60 -11.21
CA TYR A 166 10.83 23.65 -10.72
C TYR A 166 9.79 24.02 -11.78
N PHE A 167 8.70 24.60 -11.31
CA PHE A 167 7.52 24.91 -12.10
C PHE A 167 7.24 26.41 -12.06
N THR A 168 6.81 26.98 -13.19
CA THR A 168 6.23 28.32 -13.22
C THR A 168 4.85 28.27 -13.86
N GLN A 169 3.89 28.93 -13.23
CA GLN A 169 2.51 28.94 -13.72
C GLN A 169 2.39 29.78 -14.99
N ASP A 170 1.71 29.24 -15.99
CA ASP A 170 1.39 29.93 -17.23
C ASP A 170 -0.10 30.21 -17.31
N ASN A 171 -0.47 31.47 -17.07
CA ASN A 171 -1.85 31.94 -17.08
C ASN A 171 -2.38 32.27 -18.49
N SER A 172 -1.61 32.03 -19.55
CA SER A 172 -2.09 32.24 -20.91
C SER A 172 -3.22 31.26 -21.25
N THR A 173 -4.20 31.71 -22.04
CA THR A 173 -5.31 30.87 -22.48
C THR A 173 -4.85 29.85 -23.53
N PHE A 174 -5.28 28.59 -23.40
CA PHE A 174 -5.10 27.56 -24.42
C PHE A 174 -6.46 27.21 -25.05
N PRO A 175 -6.80 27.73 -26.25
CA PRO A 175 -8.13 27.52 -26.83
C PRO A 175 -8.53 26.05 -27.01
N LYS A 176 -7.54 25.19 -27.31
CA LYS A 176 -7.73 23.74 -27.51
C LYS A 176 -7.86 22.95 -26.20
N ILE A 177 -7.77 23.58 -25.03
CA ILE A 177 -7.84 22.88 -23.73
C ILE A 177 -9.14 22.11 -23.54
N LYS A 178 -10.24 22.60 -24.13
CA LYS A 178 -11.54 21.95 -24.12
C LYS A 178 -11.52 20.55 -24.76
N LEU A 179 -10.61 20.30 -25.71
CA LEU A 179 -10.46 18.99 -26.35
C LEU A 179 -9.85 17.95 -25.40
N TYR A 180 -9.04 18.40 -24.46
CA TYR A 180 -8.34 17.55 -23.48
C TYR A 180 -9.04 17.55 -22.12
N GLN A 181 -10.16 18.26 -21.98
CA GLN A 181 -10.90 18.31 -20.74
C GLN A 181 -11.48 16.91 -20.44
N ARG A 182 -11.22 16.46 -19.22
CA ARG A 182 -11.77 15.23 -18.68
C ARG A 182 -13.29 15.23 -18.81
N CYS A 183 -13.83 14.16 -19.39
CA CYS A 183 -15.27 14.04 -19.66
C CYS A 183 -15.73 12.59 -19.52
N PHE A 184 -17.01 12.46 -19.17
CA PHE A 184 -17.71 11.19 -19.13
C PHE A 184 -17.90 10.62 -20.55
N ARG A 185 -17.72 9.31 -20.71
CA ARG A 185 -18.04 8.56 -21.92
C ARG A 185 -19.00 7.43 -21.57
N SER A 186 -20.17 7.41 -22.22
CA SER A 186 -21.12 6.31 -22.08
C SER A 186 -20.61 5.04 -22.77
N ILE A 187 -20.93 3.86 -22.21
CA ILE A 187 -20.54 2.57 -22.78
C ILE A 187 -21.03 2.44 -24.23
N SER A 188 -22.27 2.84 -24.51
CA SER A 188 -22.85 2.82 -25.86
C SER A 188 -22.08 3.71 -26.85
N SER A 189 -21.63 4.90 -26.41
CA SER A 189 -20.88 5.81 -27.29
C SER A 189 -19.54 5.22 -27.71
N LEU A 190 -18.85 4.47 -26.84
CA LEU A 190 -17.50 3.95 -27.10
C LEU A 190 -17.44 2.95 -28.27
N HIS A 191 -18.58 2.35 -28.65
CA HIS A 191 -18.67 1.51 -29.85
C HIS A 191 -18.56 2.30 -31.16
N GLN A 192 -18.70 3.62 -31.13
CA GLN A 192 -18.64 4.48 -32.30
C GLN A 192 -17.19 4.89 -32.59
N SER A 193 -16.70 4.66 -33.81
CA SER A 193 -15.32 5.02 -34.18
C SER A 193 -15.01 6.52 -34.03
N SER A 194 -16.02 7.38 -34.12
CA SER A 194 -15.91 8.83 -33.93
C SER A 194 -15.73 9.26 -32.46
N SER A 195 -15.91 8.37 -31.49
CA SER A 195 -15.88 8.71 -30.07
C SER A 195 -14.56 8.37 -29.36
N ARG A 196 -13.50 8.02 -30.11
CA ARG A 196 -12.22 7.63 -29.53
C ARG A 196 -11.67 8.75 -28.63
N PRO A 197 -11.27 8.45 -27.37
CA PRO A 197 -10.66 9.44 -26.51
C PRO A 197 -9.31 9.93 -27.06
N LEU A 198 -9.11 11.24 -27.08
CA LEU A 198 -7.86 11.87 -27.57
C LEU A 198 -6.63 11.40 -26.78
N ILE A 199 -6.76 11.29 -25.47
CA ILE A 199 -5.69 10.90 -24.54
C ILE A 199 -5.61 9.38 -24.29
N ASN A 200 -6.37 8.59 -25.06
CA ASN A 200 -6.55 7.14 -24.89
C ASN A 200 -6.99 6.70 -23.48
N GLU A 201 -7.45 7.64 -22.65
CA GLU A 201 -8.03 7.43 -21.32
C GLU A 201 -9.45 8.00 -21.29
N TYR A 202 -10.33 7.37 -20.53
CA TYR A 202 -11.70 7.84 -20.34
C TYR A 202 -12.27 7.42 -18.98
N ASP A 203 -13.33 8.12 -18.59
CA ASP A 203 -14.15 7.78 -17.44
C ASP A 203 -15.52 7.33 -17.90
N THR A 204 -16.11 6.38 -17.17
CA THR A 204 -17.44 5.86 -17.48
C THR A 204 -18.18 5.45 -16.21
N VAL A 205 -19.44 5.06 -16.37
CA VAL A 205 -20.29 4.51 -15.32
C VAL A 205 -20.98 3.26 -15.85
N GLY A 206 -21.25 2.32 -14.97
CA GLY A 206 -21.98 1.11 -15.35
C GLY A 206 -22.34 0.26 -14.15
N THR A 207 -23.20 -0.72 -14.39
CA THR A 207 -23.58 -1.74 -13.41
C THR A 207 -22.74 -2.98 -13.58
N ILE A 208 -22.20 -3.49 -12.48
CA ILE A 208 -21.34 -4.67 -12.49
C ILE A 208 -22.18 -5.92 -12.80
N VAL A 209 -21.79 -6.64 -13.84
CA VAL A 209 -22.40 -7.92 -14.24
C VAL A 209 -21.60 -9.09 -13.66
N GLN A 210 -20.31 -9.19 -13.97
CA GLN A 210 -19.46 -10.31 -13.53
C GLN A 210 -18.10 -9.79 -13.05
N ILE A 211 -17.52 -10.46 -12.06
CA ILE A 211 -16.18 -10.19 -11.55
C ILE A 211 -15.44 -11.52 -11.50
N ASN A 212 -14.27 -11.59 -12.11
CA ASN A 212 -13.37 -12.74 -12.03
C ASN A 212 -12.04 -12.26 -11.42
N LYS A 213 -11.66 -12.85 -10.28
CA LYS A 213 -10.38 -12.57 -9.62
C LYS A 213 -9.48 -13.78 -9.75
N LEU A 214 -8.51 -13.73 -10.67
CA LEU A 214 -7.50 -14.78 -10.81
C LEU A 214 -6.19 -14.36 -10.13
N PRO A 215 -5.30 -15.30 -9.80
CA PRO A 215 -3.99 -14.99 -9.22
C PRO A 215 -3.08 -14.16 -10.14
N THR A 216 -3.28 -14.24 -11.46
CA THR A 216 -2.44 -13.54 -12.45
C THR A 216 -3.06 -12.26 -12.97
N ASN A 217 -4.38 -12.17 -13.00
CA ASN A 217 -5.12 -11.06 -13.57
C ASN A 217 -6.53 -10.99 -13.00
N GLN A 218 -7.18 -9.85 -13.15
CA GLN A 218 -8.56 -9.66 -12.75
C GLN A 218 -9.37 -9.12 -13.92
N GLU A 219 -10.66 -9.42 -13.91
CA GLU A 219 -11.58 -9.07 -14.98
C GLU A 219 -12.92 -8.62 -14.39
N MET A 220 -13.51 -7.60 -15.01
CA MET A 220 -14.82 -7.09 -14.65
C MET A 220 -15.65 -6.83 -15.90
N TRP A 221 -16.89 -7.26 -15.87
CA TRP A 221 -17.89 -6.97 -16.89
C TRP A 221 -18.86 -5.95 -16.35
N LEU A 222 -19.10 -4.89 -17.11
CA LEU A 222 -20.06 -3.85 -16.79
C LEU A 222 -21.10 -3.72 -17.91
N THR A 223 -22.24 -3.15 -17.55
CA THR A 223 -23.28 -2.83 -18.49
C THR A 223 -23.92 -1.47 -18.24
N ASP A 224 -24.42 -0.86 -19.30
CA ASP A 224 -25.35 0.27 -19.19
C ASP A 224 -26.81 -0.22 -19.07
N GLY A 225 -27.76 0.71 -18.95
CA GLY A 225 -29.20 0.37 -18.88
C GLY A 225 -29.76 -0.32 -20.13
N ASN A 226 -29.02 -0.33 -21.25
CA ASN A 226 -29.45 -0.90 -22.53
C ASN A 226 -28.77 -2.26 -22.84
N ALA A 227 -28.14 -2.89 -21.84
CA ALA A 227 -27.39 -4.12 -22.01
C ALA A 227 -26.21 -4.02 -23.00
N ASN A 228 -25.62 -2.83 -23.20
CA ASN A 228 -24.32 -2.70 -23.85
C ASN A 228 -23.25 -3.13 -22.85
N LEU A 229 -22.27 -3.91 -23.31
CA LEU A 229 -21.27 -4.52 -22.44
C LEU A 229 -19.94 -3.78 -22.55
N LEU A 230 -19.27 -3.65 -21.41
CA LEU A 230 -17.89 -3.22 -21.29
C LEU A 230 -17.10 -4.31 -20.56
N TYR A 231 -16.07 -4.82 -21.21
CA TYR A 231 -15.11 -5.73 -20.62
C TYR A 231 -13.88 -4.97 -20.14
N MET A 232 -13.56 -5.07 -18.86
CA MET A 232 -12.38 -4.45 -18.25
C MET A 232 -11.41 -5.52 -17.78
N LYS A 233 -10.13 -5.38 -18.18
CA LYS A 233 -9.04 -6.26 -17.76
C LYS A 233 -8.01 -5.52 -16.91
N ILE A 234 -7.55 -6.18 -15.86
CA ILE A 234 -6.46 -5.76 -14.99
C ILE A 234 -5.37 -6.81 -15.07
N TYR A 235 -4.15 -6.43 -15.44
CA TYR A 235 -3.01 -7.35 -15.62
C TYR A 235 -2.28 -7.69 -14.31
N HIS A 236 -2.96 -7.49 -13.18
CA HIS A 236 -2.47 -7.78 -11.85
C HIS A 236 -3.43 -8.70 -11.12
N GLY A 237 -2.87 -9.69 -10.43
CA GLY A 237 -3.61 -10.63 -9.61
C GLY A 237 -4.28 -9.98 -8.40
N ALA A 238 -5.24 -10.69 -7.80
CA ALA A 238 -5.91 -10.26 -6.59
C ALA A 238 -4.93 -9.97 -5.43
N ASP A 239 -3.85 -10.75 -5.32
CA ASP A 239 -2.86 -10.61 -4.25
C ASP A 239 -1.98 -9.35 -4.39
N THR A 240 -1.94 -8.76 -5.58
CA THR A 240 -1.08 -7.59 -5.89
C THR A 240 -1.88 -6.33 -6.17
N CYS A 241 -3.18 -6.44 -6.39
CA CYS A 241 -4.04 -5.34 -6.79
C CYS A 241 -5.44 -5.47 -6.19
N CYS A 242 -5.78 -4.57 -5.28
CA CYS A 242 -7.06 -4.53 -4.58
C CYS A 242 -8.14 -3.73 -5.33
N LEU A 243 -7.96 -3.42 -6.62
CA LEU A 243 -8.85 -2.51 -7.36
C LEU A 243 -10.31 -2.99 -7.39
N LEU A 244 -10.52 -4.31 -7.36
CA LEU A 244 -11.85 -4.91 -7.36
C LEU A 244 -12.29 -5.39 -5.97
N ASP A 245 -11.68 -4.89 -4.89
CA ASP A 245 -12.13 -5.21 -3.54
C ASP A 245 -13.36 -4.39 -3.17
N ASN A 246 -14.27 -4.99 -2.40
CA ASN A 246 -15.55 -4.40 -2.00
C ASN A 246 -16.50 -4.02 -3.15
N VAL A 247 -16.26 -4.54 -4.36
CA VAL A 247 -17.19 -4.42 -5.48
C VAL A 247 -18.04 -5.69 -5.61
N SER A 248 -19.31 -5.53 -5.93
CA SER A 248 -20.27 -6.63 -6.01
C SER A 248 -21.14 -6.53 -7.26
N ARG A 249 -21.57 -7.69 -7.75
CA ARG A 249 -22.52 -7.79 -8.87
C ARG A 249 -23.81 -7.01 -8.57
N GLY A 250 -24.36 -6.38 -9.60
CA GLY A 250 -25.57 -5.54 -9.53
C GLY A 250 -25.33 -4.13 -9.01
N ARG A 251 -24.12 -3.82 -8.52
CA ARG A 251 -23.80 -2.47 -8.03
C ARG A 251 -23.42 -1.56 -9.19
N SER A 252 -23.94 -0.34 -9.17
CA SER A 252 -23.52 0.73 -10.07
C SER A 252 -22.26 1.40 -9.55
N VAL A 253 -21.28 1.57 -10.44
CA VAL A 253 -19.98 2.16 -10.14
C VAL A 253 -19.55 3.12 -11.23
N ALA A 254 -18.79 4.13 -10.83
CA ALA A 254 -18.00 4.97 -11.70
C ALA A 254 -16.58 4.40 -11.84
N LEU A 255 -16.04 4.45 -13.04
CA LEU A 255 -14.70 4.03 -13.38
C LEU A 255 -13.93 5.21 -13.95
N LEU A 256 -12.72 5.40 -13.44
CA LEU A 256 -11.87 6.53 -13.78
C LEU A 256 -10.55 6.04 -14.36
N ASN A 257 -9.98 6.84 -15.27
CA ASN A 257 -8.68 6.59 -15.90
C ASN A 257 -8.60 5.19 -16.53
N LEU A 258 -9.65 4.78 -17.24
CA LEU A 258 -9.63 3.54 -18.00
C LEU A 258 -8.89 3.76 -19.32
N LEU A 259 -7.99 2.84 -19.67
CA LEU A 259 -7.32 2.87 -20.95
C LEU A 259 -8.23 2.29 -22.05
N TYR A 260 -8.41 3.06 -23.11
CA TYR A 260 -9.13 2.65 -24.29
C TYR A 260 -8.33 1.61 -25.08
N CYS A 261 -8.97 0.47 -25.38
CA CYS A 261 -8.39 -0.58 -26.20
C CYS A 261 -9.25 -0.78 -27.45
N GLU A 262 -8.75 -0.29 -28.58
CA GLU A 262 -9.41 -0.47 -29.87
C GLU A 262 -9.25 -1.92 -30.32
N ARG A 263 -10.21 -2.77 -29.97
CA ARG A 263 -10.30 -4.14 -30.51
C ARG A 263 -11.57 -4.26 -31.34
N ARG A 264 -11.44 -4.90 -32.51
CA ARG A 264 -12.58 -5.33 -33.33
C ARG A 264 -13.28 -6.53 -32.70
N LEU A 265 -13.79 -6.33 -31.48
CA LEU A 265 -14.58 -7.32 -30.77
C LEU A 265 -16.03 -6.87 -30.77
N THR A 266 -16.93 -7.84 -30.58
CA THR A 266 -18.37 -7.60 -30.39
C THR A 266 -18.65 -6.74 -29.15
N VAL A 267 -17.67 -6.61 -28.24
CA VAL A 267 -17.79 -5.92 -26.96
C VAL A 267 -16.65 -4.91 -26.78
N MET A 268 -16.93 -3.77 -26.13
CA MET A 268 -15.90 -2.79 -25.78
C MET A 268 -14.89 -3.36 -24.77
N HIS A 269 -13.63 -2.99 -24.96
CA HIS A 269 -12.53 -3.41 -24.10
C HIS A 269 -11.87 -2.20 -23.41
N ALA A 270 -11.66 -2.30 -22.11
CA ALA A 270 -10.90 -1.38 -21.29
C ALA A 270 -9.76 -2.09 -20.59
N ILE A 271 -8.64 -1.39 -20.38
CA ILE A 271 -7.58 -1.83 -19.47
C ILE A 271 -7.61 -0.92 -18.25
N ALA A 272 -7.60 -1.51 -17.07
CA ALA A 272 -7.41 -0.80 -15.81
C ALA A 272 -5.99 -1.05 -15.29
N ASN A 273 -5.33 0.03 -14.87
CA ASN A 273 -3.95 0.04 -14.38
C ASN A 273 -3.89 0.64 -12.96
N GLN A 274 -2.69 0.90 -12.45
CA GLN A 274 -2.46 1.46 -11.12
C GLN A 274 -3.05 2.87 -10.90
N CYS A 275 -3.41 3.58 -11.97
CA CYS A 275 -4.04 4.90 -11.90
C CYS A 275 -5.57 4.82 -12.04
N SER A 276 -6.12 3.65 -12.40
CA SER A 276 -7.56 3.46 -12.53
C SER A 276 -8.24 3.38 -11.17
N VAL A 277 -9.47 3.90 -11.09
CA VAL A 277 -10.26 3.90 -9.85
C VAL A 277 -11.65 3.36 -10.14
N VAL A 278 -12.14 2.49 -9.27
CA VAL A 278 -13.53 2.02 -9.26
C VAL A 278 -14.18 2.51 -7.97
N THR A 279 -15.30 3.23 -8.08
CA THR A 279 -15.97 3.83 -6.90
C THR A 279 -17.47 3.97 -7.11
N SER A 280 -18.25 3.84 -6.03
CA SER A 280 -19.67 4.23 -6.04
C SER A 280 -19.91 5.69 -5.64
N PHE A 281 -18.86 6.40 -5.25
CA PHE A 281 -18.94 7.79 -4.76
C PHE A 281 -17.83 8.62 -5.44
N PRO A 282 -17.91 8.87 -6.76
CA PRO A 282 -16.95 9.70 -7.45
C PRO A 282 -16.93 11.13 -6.89
N GLN A 283 -15.72 11.65 -6.63
CA GLN A 283 -15.55 13.03 -6.12
C GLN A 283 -15.85 14.08 -7.20
N GLN A 284 -15.75 13.70 -8.47
CA GLN A 284 -16.03 14.55 -9.61
C GLN A 284 -17.54 14.72 -9.79
N LYS A 285 -18.03 15.95 -9.60
CA LYS A 285 -19.46 16.30 -9.71
C LYS A 285 -20.11 15.86 -11.02
N PHE A 286 -19.41 16.02 -12.14
CA PHE A 286 -19.94 15.61 -13.45
C PHE A 286 -20.16 14.10 -13.52
N LEU A 287 -19.29 13.31 -12.88
CA LEU A 287 -19.33 11.85 -12.91
C LEU A 287 -20.36 11.32 -11.92
N GLN A 288 -20.50 11.95 -10.75
CA GLN A 288 -21.57 11.66 -9.80
C GLN A 288 -22.94 11.86 -10.45
N ALA A 289 -23.15 12.98 -11.13
CA ALA A 289 -24.42 13.24 -11.83
C ALA A 289 -24.74 12.18 -12.89
N GLN A 290 -23.73 11.65 -13.60
CA GLN A 290 -23.91 10.57 -14.57
C GLN A 290 -24.19 9.22 -13.89
N LEU A 291 -23.58 8.96 -12.75
CA LEU A 291 -23.85 7.75 -11.96
C LEU A 291 -25.28 7.76 -11.42
N ASP A 292 -25.75 8.89 -10.90
CA ASP A 292 -27.12 9.07 -10.40
C ASP A 292 -28.13 8.87 -11.53
N GLN A 293 -27.89 9.52 -12.68
CA GLN A 293 -28.71 9.35 -13.88
C GLN A 293 -28.74 7.89 -14.36
N HIS A 294 -27.60 7.20 -14.35
CA HIS A 294 -27.53 5.78 -14.70
C HIS A 294 -28.39 4.94 -13.75
N VAL A 295 -28.30 5.17 -12.44
CA VAL A 295 -29.12 4.46 -11.43
C VAL A 295 -30.62 4.72 -11.63
N GLU A 296 -31.02 5.95 -11.95
CA GLU A 296 -32.42 6.30 -12.22
C GLU A 296 -32.98 5.60 -13.47
N GLN A 297 -32.14 5.38 -14.49
CA GLN A 297 -32.51 4.72 -15.73
C GLN A 297 -32.58 3.19 -15.62
N LEU A 298 -32.02 2.61 -14.54
CA LEU A 298 -32.03 1.17 -14.35
C LEU A 298 -33.42 0.66 -13.96
N PRO A 299 -33.80 -0.54 -14.42
CA PRO A 299 -34.97 -1.23 -13.90
C PRO A 299 -34.87 -1.46 -12.38
N LYS A 300 -36.00 -1.36 -11.67
CA LYS A 300 -36.07 -1.65 -10.23
C LYS A 300 -35.60 -3.07 -9.88
N ASP A 301 -35.89 -4.02 -10.77
CA ASP A 301 -35.37 -5.38 -10.70
C ASP A 301 -34.32 -5.58 -11.79
N LEU A 302 -33.06 -5.71 -11.36
CA LEU A 302 -31.91 -5.91 -12.24
C LEU A 302 -31.78 -7.35 -12.74
N SER A 303 -32.53 -8.31 -12.20
CA SER A 303 -32.32 -9.74 -12.45
C SER A 303 -32.40 -10.09 -13.93
N GLN A 304 -33.42 -9.58 -14.63
CA GLN A 304 -33.60 -9.82 -16.07
C GLN A 304 -32.49 -9.19 -16.92
N LEU A 305 -32.07 -7.98 -16.58
CA LEU A 305 -30.97 -7.29 -17.26
C LEU A 305 -29.67 -8.07 -17.08
N LEU A 306 -29.35 -8.45 -15.85
CA LEU A 306 -28.13 -9.18 -15.52
C LEU A 306 -28.11 -10.58 -16.17
N GLU A 307 -29.24 -11.30 -16.20
CA GLU A 307 -29.34 -12.59 -16.88
C GLU A 307 -29.19 -12.46 -18.40
N SER A 308 -29.80 -11.43 -19.00
CA SER A 308 -29.62 -11.10 -20.41
C SER A 308 -28.15 -10.78 -20.72
N CYS A 309 -27.48 -10.04 -19.83
CA CYS A 309 -26.06 -9.74 -19.95
C CYS A 309 -25.20 -10.99 -19.81
N ASP A 310 -25.48 -11.90 -18.88
CA ASP A 310 -24.75 -13.17 -18.76
C ASP A 310 -24.85 -14.00 -20.05
N LYS A 311 -26.05 -14.09 -20.64
CA LYS A 311 -26.24 -14.76 -21.95
C LYS A 311 -25.43 -14.07 -23.04
N LYS A 312 -25.42 -12.73 -23.07
CA LYS A 312 -24.57 -11.97 -24.01
C LYS A 312 -23.09 -12.22 -23.76
N ILE A 313 -22.63 -12.33 -22.52
CA ILE A 313 -21.23 -12.62 -22.17
C ILE A 313 -20.86 -14.04 -22.63
N GLN A 314 -21.71 -15.03 -22.38
CA GLN A 314 -21.51 -16.41 -22.84
C GLN A 314 -21.46 -16.50 -24.38
N ASN A 315 -22.31 -15.76 -25.08
CA ASN A 315 -22.35 -15.70 -26.55
C ASN A 315 -21.21 -14.88 -27.14
N ALA A 316 -20.84 -13.78 -26.48
CA ALA A 316 -19.63 -13.03 -26.78
C ALA A 316 -18.39 -13.90 -26.55
N GLY A 317 -18.57 -14.96 -25.72
CA GLY A 317 -17.88 -16.23 -25.80
C GLY A 317 -16.44 -16.00 -26.13
N ILE A 318 -15.78 -15.30 -25.21
CA ILE A 318 -14.44 -14.76 -25.35
C ILE A 318 -13.60 -15.68 -26.28
N THR A 319 -13.54 -15.32 -27.55
CA THR A 319 -12.54 -15.82 -28.49
C THR A 319 -11.19 -15.18 -28.14
N LEU A 320 -10.81 -15.11 -26.84
CA LEU A 320 -9.51 -14.60 -26.42
C LEU A 320 -8.45 -15.70 -26.47
N GLU A 321 -8.79 -16.99 -26.47
CA GLU A 321 -7.75 -18.04 -26.60
C GLU A 321 -7.32 -18.31 -28.06
N LYS A 322 -8.20 -18.14 -29.05
CA LYS A 322 -7.84 -18.43 -30.46
C LYS A 322 -7.27 -17.24 -31.24
N GLY A 323 -7.38 -16.01 -30.71
CA GLY A 323 -6.84 -14.79 -31.33
C GLY A 323 -5.55 -14.26 -30.71
N MET A 324 -5.09 -14.82 -29.58
CA MET A 324 -3.92 -14.31 -28.84
C MET A 324 -2.55 -14.71 -29.42
N GLN A 325 -2.50 -15.40 -30.57
CA GLN A 325 -1.23 -15.73 -31.25
C GLN A 325 -0.90 -14.89 -32.48
N SER A 326 -1.80 -14.01 -32.95
CA SER A 326 -1.50 -13.17 -34.12
C SER A 326 -1.66 -11.70 -33.80
N SER A 327 -0.52 -10.99 -33.84
CA SER A 327 -0.37 -9.53 -33.86
C SER A 327 -0.70 -8.77 -32.58
N ILE A 328 0.06 -9.05 -31.52
CA ILE A 328 0.53 -7.95 -30.66
C ILE A 328 2.05 -8.00 -30.69
N SER A 329 2.67 -6.99 -31.31
CA SER A 329 4.09 -6.74 -31.10
C SER A 329 4.27 -6.45 -29.61
N ILE A 330 4.87 -7.40 -28.89
CA ILE A 330 5.14 -7.30 -27.45
C ILE A 330 5.83 -5.96 -27.11
N SER A 331 6.58 -5.37 -28.04
CA SER A 331 7.19 -4.03 -27.93
C SER A 331 6.23 -2.84 -27.75
N GLN A 332 4.93 -2.96 -28.09
CA GLN A 332 3.94 -1.88 -27.88
C GLN A 332 3.15 -2.02 -26.58
N LEU A 333 3.02 -3.25 -26.06
CA LEU A 333 2.48 -3.48 -24.72
C LEU A 333 3.55 -3.27 -23.66
N SER A 334 4.80 -3.55 -23.98
CA SER A 334 5.90 -3.39 -23.04
C SER A 334 6.09 -1.92 -22.66
N SER A 335 5.93 -0.94 -23.55
CA SER A 335 5.91 0.47 -23.14
C SER A 335 4.72 0.91 -22.27
N LEU A 336 3.62 0.15 -22.26
CA LEU A 336 2.41 0.40 -21.44
C LEU A 336 2.34 -0.46 -20.16
N VAL A 337 3.14 -1.54 -20.09
CA VAL A 337 3.12 -2.56 -19.01
C VAL A 337 4.49 -2.72 -18.32
N GLU A 338 5.62 -2.29 -18.89
CA GLU A 338 7.00 -2.40 -18.31
C GLU A 338 7.23 -1.56 -17.05
N THR A 339 6.20 -0.96 -16.45
CA THR A 339 6.35 -0.46 -15.07
C THR A 339 6.27 -1.55 -14.01
N THR A 340 6.24 -2.84 -14.40
CA THR A 340 6.14 -3.96 -13.45
C THR A 340 7.30 -4.94 -13.62
N GLY A 341 8.29 -4.82 -12.72
CA GLY A 341 9.09 -5.94 -12.23
C GLY A 341 10.18 -6.49 -13.16
N SER A 342 11.27 -5.73 -13.32
CA SER A 342 12.61 -6.31 -13.44
C SER A 342 13.34 -5.99 -12.14
N TYR A 343 13.59 -6.99 -11.30
CA TYR A 343 14.64 -6.91 -10.28
C TYR A 343 15.97 -6.79 -11.04
N SER A 344 16.38 -5.56 -11.32
CA SER A 344 17.76 -5.24 -11.65
C SER A 344 18.18 -4.21 -10.63
N GLU A 345 19.17 -4.57 -9.82
CA GLU A 345 19.92 -3.68 -8.94
C GLU A 345 20.18 -2.36 -9.69
N ILE A 346 19.50 -1.30 -9.25
CA ILE A 346 19.83 0.05 -9.68
C ILE A 346 21.08 0.42 -8.87
N ASP A 347 22.17 0.64 -9.59
CA ASP A 347 23.41 1.19 -9.06
C ASP A 347 23.14 2.63 -8.57
N ASP A 348 23.05 2.79 -7.25
CA ASP A 348 22.83 4.05 -6.54
C ASP A 348 24.07 4.98 -6.52
N SER A 349 24.99 4.84 -7.49
CA SER A 349 26.26 5.57 -7.52
C SER A 349 26.14 7.08 -7.78
N MET A 350 24.93 7.64 -7.84
CA MET A 350 24.68 9.07 -8.08
C MET A 350 23.74 9.73 -7.05
N GLU A 351 23.41 9.07 -5.93
CA GLU A 351 22.73 9.76 -4.82
C GLU A 351 23.73 10.58 -3.99
N ASP A 352 23.55 11.90 -4.05
CA ASP A 352 24.24 12.89 -3.21
C ASP A 352 23.86 12.65 -1.74
N ASN A 353 24.78 12.01 -0.99
CA ASN A 353 24.64 11.57 0.40
C ASN A 353 24.57 12.70 1.45
N THR A 354 23.96 13.83 1.12
CA THR A 354 23.97 15.02 1.98
C THR A 354 22.60 15.47 2.46
N LEU A 355 21.69 14.54 2.79
CA LEU A 355 20.42 14.90 3.46
C LEU A 355 20.00 13.86 4.51
N ILE A 356 20.66 13.88 5.68
CA ILE A 356 20.04 13.41 6.93
C ILE A 356 19.42 14.63 7.61
N PRO A 357 18.08 14.79 7.66
CA PRO A 357 17.48 15.82 8.48
C PRO A 357 17.66 15.46 9.96
N SER A 358 18.37 16.30 10.71
CA SER A 358 18.65 16.18 12.14
C SER A 358 17.45 16.50 13.04
N ARG A 359 16.22 16.19 12.61
CA ARG A 359 15.01 16.44 13.40
C ARG A 359 14.33 15.13 13.78
N LEU A 360 14.12 14.97 15.09
CA LEU A 360 13.30 13.93 15.70
C LEU A 360 11.99 13.79 14.92
N THR A 361 11.75 12.59 14.43
CA THR A 361 10.54 12.24 13.69
C THR A 361 9.38 12.03 14.67
N SER A 362 8.15 12.12 14.20
CA SER A 362 6.95 11.82 14.99
C SER A 362 6.98 10.41 15.60
N THR A 363 7.70 9.49 14.95
CA THR A 363 7.98 8.14 15.43
C THR A 363 8.92 8.14 16.64
N ASP A 364 9.92 9.01 16.68
CA ASP A 364 10.85 9.14 17.81
C ASP A 364 10.14 9.70 19.05
N VAL A 365 9.19 10.62 18.87
CA VAL A 365 8.33 11.15 19.94
C VAL A 365 7.28 10.13 20.39
N ALA A 366 6.72 9.34 19.47
CA ALA A 366 5.77 8.29 19.82
C ALA A 366 6.44 7.16 20.63
N MET A 367 7.68 6.81 20.31
CA MET A 367 8.47 5.83 21.06
C MET A 367 8.88 6.32 22.45
N SER A 368 8.97 7.63 22.69
CA SER A 368 9.24 8.19 24.03
C SER A 368 8.00 8.28 24.93
N LEU A 369 6.80 8.04 24.38
CA LEU A 369 5.52 8.12 25.08
C LEU A 369 4.92 6.74 25.39
N ILE A 370 5.60 5.65 25.00
CA ILE A 370 5.23 4.30 25.40
C ILE A 370 5.64 4.13 26.86
N ASP A 371 4.67 4.23 27.76
CA ASP A 371 4.82 3.92 29.16
C ASP A 371 4.98 2.40 29.30
N THR A 372 6.23 1.94 29.36
CA THR A 372 6.59 0.52 29.46
C THR A 372 6.21 -0.10 30.81
N ASP A 373 5.72 0.70 31.76
CA ASP A 373 5.42 0.26 33.12
C ASP A 373 4.03 -0.38 33.25
N GLN A 374 3.15 -0.30 32.24
CA GLN A 374 1.80 -0.89 32.30
C GLN A 374 1.70 -2.37 31.86
N TYR A 375 2.79 -3.01 31.45
CA TYR A 375 2.75 -4.40 30.96
C TYR A 375 3.14 -5.47 32.00
N PHE A 376 3.32 -5.10 33.28
CA PHE A 376 3.72 -6.01 34.35
C PHE A 376 2.77 -5.97 35.56
N GLU A 377 1.45 -6.09 35.35
CA GLU A 377 0.53 -6.50 36.41
C GLU A 377 -0.49 -7.50 35.88
N SER A 378 -0.05 -8.76 35.70
CA SER A 378 -0.88 -9.96 35.89
C SER A 378 -0.06 -11.22 35.59
N VAL A 379 0.72 -11.70 36.57
CA VAL A 379 1.00 -13.13 36.79
C VAL A 379 1.05 -13.35 38.29
#